data_AF-A0A258IH29-F1
#
_entry.id   AF-A0A258IH29-F1
#
_cell.length_a   1.000
_cell.length_b   1.000
_cell.length_c   1.000
_cell.angle_alpha   90.00
_cell.angle_beta   90.00
_cell.angle_gamma   90.00
#
_symmetry.space_group_name_H-M   'P 1'
#
loop_
_entity.id
_entity.type
_entity.pdbx_description
1 polymer ?
#
loop_
_entity_poly.entity_id
_entity_poly.type
_entity_poly.pdbx_seq_one_letter_code
_entity_poly.pdbx_strand_id
1 'polypeptide(L)'
;MAAKRILFIHQNFPGQFPHIVAAALAKGYKLAAIAGPDAKGVPGVDLRRWKLSRGSTPGLFDPATRAEADLLRACAAAEVATSLKKDGFSPDLIVGHPGWGEMLMLGEVFPNVPQIAFGEFYYKAHGADVNFDPEFETASLQADMRVHAKNMGLALAYASADVVVCPTPFQASTLPQGLQARIRVLHEGVDVGRARRKPGARLKIKDGPVLDGSAPVITFINRNFERLRGFHVFMRALPALLKARPDAQVVIIGTDAAKGYGGVLPGGQTWKQKMLAELGDRLDLSRIHFTGPLPHAEMIDAMSISWAHVYYTYPFVLSWSLVEAMACECLILASDTAPVRDAITSGVEGVLNDFFDVEALSRAMIEACDQPQKFAAMRRQAREKAMTLFDRETIGVPGWMALIEEVIG
;
A
#
# COMPACT_ATOMS: atom_id res chain seq x y z
N MET A 1 35.48 -16.02 -3.88
CA MET A 1 34.47 -16.11 -4.96
C MET A 1 34.16 -14.70 -5.45
N ALA A 2 33.79 -14.52 -6.72
CA ALA A 2 33.33 -13.21 -7.20
C ALA A 2 32.06 -12.79 -6.45
N ALA A 3 31.89 -11.51 -6.17
CA ALA A 3 30.67 -11.00 -5.54
C ALA A 3 29.46 -11.30 -6.44
N LYS A 4 28.46 -11.98 -5.87
CA LYS A 4 27.18 -12.29 -6.54
C LYS A 4 26.47 -11.00 -6.93
N ARG A 5 25.66 -11.06 -8.00
CA ARG A 5 25.02 -9.91 -8.64
C ARG A 5 23.51 -10.05 -8.57
N ILE A 6 22.81 -9.00 -8.18
CA ILE A 6 21.34 -9.00 -8.10
C ILE A 6 20.80 -7.87 -9.01
N LEU A 7 19.85 -8.23 -9.87
CA LEU A 7 19.12 -7.29 -10.71
C LEU A 7 17.74 -7.00 -10.10
N PHE A 8 17.51 -5.76 -9.68
CA PHE A 8 16.21 -5.31 -9.20
C PHE A 8 15.35 -4.74 -10.34
N ILE A 9 14.06 -5.08 -10.37
CA ILE A 9 13.11 -4.60 -11.38
C ILE A 9 11.93 -3.93 -10.70
N HIS A 10 11.75 -2.62 -10.91
CA HIS A 10 10.60 -1.91 -10.35
C HIS A 10 10.33 -0.60 -11.09
N GLN A 11 9.07 -0.35 -11.47
CA GLN A 11 8.68 0.86 -12.21
C GLN A 11 9.12 2.16 -11.53
N ASN A 12 8.83 2.27 -10.22
CA ASN A 12 9.21 3.41 -9.38
C ASN A 12 10.37 3.07 -8.43
N PHE A 13 11.41 2.37 -8.92
CA PHE A 13 12.53 1.88 -8.08
C PHE A 13 13.05 2.98 -7.11
N PRO A 14 13.27 2.66 -5.81
CA PRO A 14 13.31 1.32 -5.22
C PRO A 14 11.97 0.70 -4.82
N GLY A 15 10.83 1.40 -4.96
CA GLY A 15 9.51 0.83 -4.67
C GLY A 15 9.40 0.23 -3.27
N GLN A 16 8.99 -1.04 -3.18
CA GLN A 16 8.93 -1.84 -1.94
C GLN A 16 10.30 -2.37 -1.47
N PHE A 17 11.39 -2.15 -2.23
CA PHE A 17 12.70 -2.74 -1.94
C PHE A 17 13.78 -1.82 -1.31
N PRO A 18 13.54 -0.58 -0.80
CA PRO A 18 14.64 0.32 -0.42
C PRO A 18 15.55 -0.28 0.66
N HIS A 19 14.96 -0.97 1.63
CA HIS A 19 15.69 -1.56 2.75
C HIS A 19 16.35 -2.89 2.39
N ILE A 20 15.73 -3.64 1.48
CA ILE A 20 16.30 -4.89 0.94
C ILE A 20 17.53 -4.56 0.07
N VAL A 21 17.43 -3.53 -0.76
CA VAL A 21 18.57 -3.00 -1.54
C VAL A 21 19.71 -2.55 -0.62
N ALA A 22 19.40 -1.79 0.43
CA ALA A 22 20.41 -1.35 1.39
C ALA A 22 21.11 -2.53 2.10
N ALA A 23 20.35 -3.53 2.54
CA ALA A 23 20.90 -4.73 3.17
C ALA A 23 21.74 -5.56 2.19
N ALA A 24 21.31 -5.69 0.93
CA ALA A 24 22.07 -6.38 -0.09
C ALA A 24 23.40 -5.69 -0.42
N LEU A 25 23.43 -4.35 -0.49
CA LEU A 25 24.68 -3.59 -0.62
C LEU A 25 25.60 -3.82 0.57
N ALA A 26 25.07 -3.79 1.79
CA ALA A 26 25.85 -4.02 3.02
C ALA A 26 26.45 -5.42 3.10
N LYS A 27 25.77 -6.42 2.51
CA LYS A 27 26.27 -7.80 2.36
C LYS A 27 27.35 -7.94 1.28
N GLY A 28 27.58 -6.91 0.46
CA GLY A 28 28.59 -6.91 -0.59
C GLY A 28 28.11 -7.43 -1.95
N TYR A 29 26.80 -7.56 -2.16
CA TYR A 29 26.26 -7.88 -3.49
C TYR A 29 26.49 -6.71 -4.46
N LYS A 30 26.76 -7.04 -5.73
CA LYS A 30 26.79 -6.05 -6.80
C LYS A 30 25.38 -5.86 -7.34
N LEU A 31 24.86 -4.63 -7.26
CA LEU A 31 23.47 -4.37 -7.60
C LEU A 31 23.34 -3.56 -8.89
N ALA A 32 22.38 -3.97 -9.71
CA ALA A 32 21.84 -3.16 -10.79
C ALA A 32 20.32 -3.08 -10.65
N ALA A 33 19.71 -2.09 -11.26
CA ALA A 33 18.26 -1.95 -11.31
C ALA A 33 17.78 -1.52 -12.69
N ILE A 34 16.63 -2.05 -13.12
CA ILE A 34 15.88 -1.56 -14.28
C ILE A 34 14.57 -0.94 -13.79
N ALA A 35 14.33 0.30 -14.19
CA ALA A 35 13.18 1.07 -13.72
C ALA A 35 12.59 1.98 -14.80
N GLY A 36 11.44 2.56 -14.49
CA GLY A 36 10.78 3.57 -15.31
C GLY A 36 11.59 4.86 -15.44
N PRO A 37 11.18 5.75 -16.38
CA PRO A 37 11.94 6.94 -16.75
C PRO A 37 12.16 7.95 -15.61
N ASP A 38 11.25 7.98 -14.63
CA ASP A 38 11.28 8.96 -13.53
C ASP A 38 11.91 8.40 -12.24
N ALA A 39 12.36 7.15 -12.24
CA ALA A 39 12.95 6.52 -11.06
C ALA A 39 14.24 7.25 -10.61
N LYS A 40 14.45 7.37 -9.31
CA LYS A 40 15.64 8.04 -8.74
C LYS A 40 16.74 7.01 -8.44
N GLY A 41 18.00 7.44 -8.59
CA GLY A 41 19.16 6.59 -8.30
C GLY A 41 19.29 6.28 -6.81
N VAL A 42 19.81 5.09 -6.50
CA VAL A 42 20.24 4.71 -5.15
C VAL A 42 21.76 4.60 -5.17
N PRO A 43 22.50 5.25 -4.25
CA PRO A 43 23.95 5.13 -4.19
C PRO A 43 24.39 3.66 -4.11
N GLY A 44 25.36 3.28 -4.96
CA GLY A 44 25.87 1.90 -5.03
C GLY A 44 25.10 0.96 -5.98
N VAL A 45 24.06 1.43 -6.65
CA VAL A 45 23.27 0.63 -7.62
C VAL A 45 23.45 1.19 -9.04
N ASP A 46 23.79 0.34 -10.02
CA ASP A 46 23.72 0.72 -11.45
C ASP A 46 22.26 0.76 -11.91
N LEU A 47 21.67 1.95 -11.88
CA LEU A 47 20.29 2.17 -12.30
C LEU A 47 20.22 2.47 -13.81
N ARG A 48 19.58 1.55 -14.55
CA ARG A 48 19.22 1.73 -15.95
C ARG A 48 17.72 2.00 -16.09
N ARG A 49 17.37 2.94 -16.96
CA ARG A 49 15.98 3.34 -17.18
C ARG A 49 15.55 2.96 -18.57
N TRP A 50 14.40 2.32 -18.69
CA TRP A 50 13.79 2.09 -19.99
C TRP A 50 13.07 3.34 -20.49
N LYS A 51 12.87 3.40 -21.80
CA LYS A 51 12.05 4.42 -22.47
C LYS A 51 11.12 3.75 -23.46
N LEU A 52 9.89 4.25 -23.55
CA LEU A 52 8.95 3.82 -24.56
C LEU A 52 8.99 4.78 -25.75
N SER A 53 8.95 4.22 -26.96
CA SER A 53 8.78 4.98 -28.20
C SER A 53 7.31 5.24 -28.54
N ARG A 54 6.39 4.47 -27.96
CA ARG A 54 4.94 4.60 -28.13
C ARG A 54 4.16 4.16 -26.89
N GLY A 55 2.91 4.62 -26.79
CA GLY A 55 1.92 4.06 -25.88
C GLY A 55 1.15 2.90 -26.50
N SER A 56 0.15 2.40 -25.77
CA SER A 56 -0.83 1.45 -26.30
C SER A 56 -1.54 2.02 -27.53
N THR A 57 -1.89 1.13 -28.45
CA THR A 57 -2.56 1.45 -29.72
C THR A 57 -3.96 2.02 -29.45
N PRO A 58 -4.28 3.23 -29.95
CA PRO A 58 -5.62 3.78 -29.83
C PRO A 58 -6.67 2.87 -30.48
N GLY A 59 -7.77 2.61 -29.79
CA GLY A 59 -8.86 1.77 -30.32
C GLY A 59 -8.57 0.26 -30.34
N LEU A 60 -7.49 -0.21 -29.71
CA LEU A 60 -7.24 -1.64 -29.51
C LEU A 60 -8.41 -2.29 -28.76
N PHE A 61 -8.63 -3.59 -29.01
CA PHE A 61 -9.55 -4.42 -28.23
C PHE A 61 -9.35 -4.21 -26.72
N ASP A 62 -10.37 -3.67 -26.04
CA ASP A 62 -10.25 -3.12 -24.67
C ASP A 62 -9.64 -4.10 -23.64
N PRO A 63 -10.01 -5.40 -23.62
CA PRO A 63 -9.33 -6.37 -22.74
C PRO A 63 -7.83 -6.53 -23.00
N ALA A 64 -7.36 -6.31 -24.23
CA ALA A 64 -5.94 -6.42 -24.59
C ALA A 64 -5.13 -5.15 -24.29
N THR A 65 -5.76 -4.01 -24.02
CA THR A 65 -5.05 -2.73 -23.82
C THR A 65 -4.02 -2.79 -22.69
N ARG A 66 -4.34 -3.44 -21.58
CA ARG A 66 -3.39 -3.61 -20.47
C ARG A 66 -2.23 -4.53 -20.86
N ALA A 67 -2.51 -5.66 -21.49
CA ALA A 67 -1.48 -6.59 -21.94
C ALA A 67 -0.51 -5.94 -22.94
N GLU A 68 -0.99 -5.14 -23.88
CA GLU A 68 -0.11 -4.39 -24.79
C GLU A 68 0.78 -3.41 -24.03
N ALA A 69 0.24 -2.66 -23.07
CA ALA A 69 1.02 -1.75 -22.24
C ALA A 69 2.13 -2.48 -21.47
N ASP A 70 1.81 -3.63 -20.90
CA ASP A 70 2.76 -4.45 -20.14
C ASP A 70 3.85 -5.04 -21.05
N LEU A 71 3.49 -5.54 -22.24
CA LEU A 71 4.44 -6.05 -23.24
C LEU A 71 5.37 -4.95 -23.78
N LEU A 72 4.86 -3.74 -24.01
CA LEU A 72 5.68 -2.61 -24.43
C LEU A 72 6.78 -2.30 -23.40
N ARG A 73 6.43 -2.27 -22.11
CA ARG A 73 7.41 -2.08 -21.03
C ARG A 73 8.35 -3.27 -20.90
N ALA A 74 7.86 -4.50 -21.09
CA ALA A 74 8.67 -5.70 -21.05
C ALA A 74 9.78 -5.69 -22.12
N CYS A 75 9.44 -5.35 -23.36
CA CYS A 75 10.42 -5.26 -24.45
C CYS A 75 11.45 -4.16 -24.17
N ALA A 76 11.01 -2.98 -23.73
CA ALA A 76 11.93 -1.89 -23.39
C ALA A 76 12.86 -2.25 -22.22
N ALA A 77 12.35 -2.95 -21.19
CA ALA A 77 13.16 -3.47 -20.10
C ALA A 77 14.16 -4.54 -20.57
N ALA A 78 13.76 -5.43 -21.49
CA ALA A 78 14.64 -6.45 -22.07
C ALA A 78 15.78 -5.86 -22.93
N GLU A 79 15.52 -4.78 -23.68
CA GLU A 79 16.56 -4.05 -24.41
C GLU A 79 17.59 -3.45 -23.45
N VAL A 80 17.12 -2.83 -22.36
CA VAL A 80 17.98 -2.31 -21.29
C VAL A 80 18.77 -3.42 -20.62
N ALA A 81 18.14 -4.55 -20.29
CA ALA A 81 18.78 -5.73 -19.72
C ALA A 81 19.87 -6.29 -20.65
N THR A 82 19.63 -6.29 -21.96
CA THR A 82 20.59 -6.72 -22.97
C THR A 82 21.80 -5.78 -23.02
N SER A 83 21.57 -4.46 -22.92
CA SER A 83 22.65 -3.47 -22.81
C SER A 83 23.47 -3.68 -21.54
N LEU A 84 22.80 -3.86 -20.40
CA LEU A 84 23.42 -4.14 -19.10
C LEU A 84 24.29 -5.42 -19.15
N LYS A 85 23.81 -6.46 -19.84
CA LYS A 85 24.57 -7.70 -20.11
C LYS A 85 25.83 -7.45 -20.93
N LYS A 86 25.73 -6.64 -22.00
CA LYS A 86 26.88 -6.24 -22.83
C LYS A 86 27.92 -5.44 -22.05
N ASP A 87 27.47 -4.63 -21.10
CA ASP A 87 28.32 -3.87 -20.17
C ASP A 87 28.96 -4.76 -19.07
N GLY A 88 28.78 -6.08 -19.15
CA GLY A 88 29.46 -7.06 -18.29
C GLY A 88 28.71 -7.43 -17.01
N PHE A 89 27.43 -7.05 -16.88
CA PHE A 89 26.59 -7.42 -15.74
C PHE A 89 25.67 -8.59 -16.10
N SER A 90 25.96 -9.77 -15.57
CA SER A 90 25.07 -10.94 -15.63
C SER A 90 24.59 -11.28 -14.21
N PRO A 91 23.29 -11.12 -13.89
CA PRO A 91 22.77 -11.36 -12.55
C PRO A 91 22.86 -12.84 -12.18
N ASP A 92 23.06 -13.09 -10.89
CA ASP A 92 22.87 -14.39 -10.25
C ASP A 92 21.43 -14.54 -9.72
N LEU A 93 20.70 -13.42 -9.56
CA LEU A 93 19.29 -13.37 -9.16
C LEU A 93 18.59 -12.14 -9.75
N ILE A 94 17.32 -12.31 -10.12
CA ILE A 94 16.41 -11.20 -10.45
C ILE A 94 15.35 -11.08 -9.35
N VAL A 95 15.16 -9.87 -8.81
CA VAL A 95 14.09 -9.57 -7.83
C VAL A 95 13.25 -8.44 -8.39
N GLY A 96 11.94 -8.56 -8.41
CA GLY A 96 11.15 -7.47 -8.96
C GLY A 96 9.67 -7.49 -8.70
N HIS A 97 9.04 -6.37 -9.05
CA HIS A 97 7.61 -6.19 -9.01
C HIS A 97 7.01 -6.33 -10.43
N PRO A 98 6.21 -7.37 -10.71
CA PRO A 98 5.73 -7.65 -12.07
C PRO A 98 4.55 -6.77 -12.50
N GLY A 99 4.04 -5.93 -11.61
CA GLY A 99 2.82 -5.13 -11.78
C GLY A 99 2.69 -4.31 -13.07
N TRP A 100 3.77 -3.94 -13.77
CA TRP A 100 3.71 -3.17 -15.02
C TRP A 100 4.32 -3.87 -16.23
N GLY A 101 4.76 -5.13 -16.08
CA GLY A 101 5.24 -5.98 -17.18
C GLY A 101 6.76 -6.00 -17.40
N GLU A 102 7.57 -5.22 -16.68
CA GLU A 102 9.03 -5.14 -16.92
C GLU A 102 9.77 -6.48 -16.73
N MET A 103 9.17 -7.41 -15.98
CA MET A 103 9.77 -8.73 -15.73
C MET A 103 9.51 -9.77 -16.83
N LEU A 104 8.54 -9.54 -17.73
CA LEU A 104 7.97 -10.62 -18.57
C LEU A 104 8.96 -11.26 -19.53
N MET A 105 9.96 -10.50 -19.99
CA MET A 105 10.91 -10.93 -21.02
C MET A 105 12.32 -11.19 -20.49
N LEU A 106 12.54 -11.11 -19.17
CA LEU A 106 13.89 -11.18 -18.61
C LEU A 106 14.52 -12.57 -18.73
N GLY A 107 13.71 -13.63 -18.76
CA GLY A 107 14.17 -15.01 -18.99
C GLY A 107 14.84 -15.19 -20.36
N GLU A 108 14.40 -14.45 -21.39
CA GLU A 108 15.00 -14.49 -22.72
C GLU A 108 16.38 -13.82 -22.76
N VAL A 109 16.61 -12.84 -21.88
CA VAL A 109 17.90 -12.12 -21.78
C VAL A 109 18.89 -12.88 -20.88
N PHE A 110 18.39 -13.41 -19.77
CA PHE A 110 19.13 -14.10 -18.73
C PHE A 110 18.57 -15.50 -18.49
N PRO A 111 18.82 -16.46 -19.40
CA PRO A 111 18.31 -17.81 -19.26
C PRO A 111 18.91 -18.46 -18.00
N ASN A 112 18.08 -19.22 -17.28
CA ASN A 112 18.43 -19.94 -16.05
C ASN A 112 18.80 -19.07 -14.83
N VAL A 113 18.61 -17.75 -14.89
CA VAL A 113 18.75 -16.90 -13.70
C VAL A 113 17.46 -16.98 -12.89
N PRO A 114 17.52 -17.36 -11.60
CA PRO A 114 16.32 -17.46 -10.78
C PRO A 114 15.65 -16.09 -10.58
N GLN A 115 14.33 -16.11 -10.40
CA GLN A 115 13.51 -14.92 -10.26
C GLN A 115 12.62 -14.97 -9.02
N ILE A 116 12.65 -13.89 -8.25
CA ILE A 116 11.71 -13.62 -7.15
C ILE A 116 10.76 -12.51 -7.60
N ALA A 117 9.48 -12.83 -7.73
CA ALA A 117 8.43 -11.88 -8.09
C ALA A 117 7.66 -11.42 -6.85
N PHE A 118 7.47 -10.11 -6.69
CA PHE A 118 6.65 -9.54 -5.62
C PHE A 118 5.16 -9.64 -5.98
N GLY A 119 4.48 -10.60 -5.37
CA GLY A 119 3.06 -10.89 -5.54
C GLY A 119 2.17 -9.93 -4.77
N GLU A 120 2.10 -8.67 -5.19
CA GLU A 120 1.29 -7.64 -4.52
C GLU A 120 -0.22 -7.94 -4.59
N PHE A 121 -0.70 -8.34 -5.77
CA PHE A 121 -2.13 -8.60 -5.99
C PHE A 121 -2.38 -9.41 -7.26
N TYR A 122 -3.54 -10.05 -7.31
CA TYR A 122 -4.12 -10.64 -8.53
C TYR A 122 -5.57 -10.18 -8.65
N TYR A 123 -5.88 -9.43 -9.71
CA TYR A 123 -7.15 -8.69 -9.81
C TYR A 123 -8.35 -9.63 -9.91
N LYS A 124 -9.42 -9.32 -9.18
CA LYS A 124 -10.69 -10.05 -9.25
C LYS A 124 -11.81 -9.07 -9.58
N ALA A 125 -12.73 -9.47 -10.44
CA ALA A 125 -13.93 -8.68 -10.74
C ALA A 125 -14.94 -8.69 -9.58
N HIS A 126 -14.88 -9.69 -8.70
CA HIS A 126 -15.77 -9.82 -7.55
C HIS A 126 -15.01 -10.38 -6.33
N GLY A 127 -15.47 -10.04 -5.13
CA GLY A 127 -14.89 -10.52 -3.87
C GLY A 127 -13.54 -9.88 -3.50
N ALA A 128 -13.19 -8.78 -4.16
CA ALA A 128 -11.97 -8.00 -3.94
C ALA A 128 -12.30 -6.49 -3.94
N ASP A 129 -11.49 -5.66 -4.59
CA ASP A 129 -11.68 -4.21 -4.71
C ASP A 129 -12.74 -3.80 -5.74
N VAL A 130 -12.89 -4.56 -6.82
CA VAL A 130 -13.86 -4.28 -7.89
C VAL A 130 -15.23 -4.84 -7.53
N ASN A 131 -16.28 -4.06 -7.84
CA ASN A 131 -17.68 -4.33 -7.53
C ASN A 131 -17.93 -4.52 -6.03
N PHE A 132 -17.07 -3.94 -5.18
CA PHE A 132 -17.18 -4.04 -3.73
C PHE A 132 -18.26 -3.09 -3.20
N ASP A 133 -18.32 -1.87 -3.75
CA ASP A 133 -19.15 -0.80 -3.22
C ASP A 133 -20.34 -0.51 -4.15
N PRO A 134 -21.53 -1.04 -3.82
CA PRO A 134 -22.69 -0.97 -4.70
C PRO A 134 -23.23 0.45 -4.87
N GLU A 135 -22.83 1.41 -4.03
CA GLU A 135 -23.26 2.80 -4.18
C GLU A 135 -22.64 3.47 -5.41
N PHE A 136 -21.40 3.10 -5.76
CA PHE A 136 -20.63 3.79 -6.79
C PHE A 136 -20.18 2.89 -7.94
N GLU A 137 -20.56 1.62 -7.92
CA GLU A 137 -20.17 0.63 -8.92
C GLU A 137 -21.41 -0.08 -9.45
N THR A 138 -21.54 -0.07 -10.78
CA THR A 138 -22.50 -0.91 -11.49
C THR A 138 -21.71 -1.99 -12.21
N ALA A 139 -21.88 -3.23 -11.76
CA ALA A 139 -21.25 -4.37 -12.40
C ALA A 139 -21.68 -4.47 -13.86
N SER A 140 -20.73 -4.76 -14.75
CA SER A 140 -21.03 -5.07 -16.14
C SER A 140 -20.06 -6.13 -16.63
N LEU A 141 -20.58 -7.08 -17.40
CA LEU A 141 -19.77 -8.19 -17.92
C LEU A 141 -18.55 -7.69 -18.69
N GLN A 142 -18.67 -6.59 -19.46
CA GLN A 142 -17.53 -6.02 -20.17
C GLN A 142 -16.46 -5.45 -19.21
N ALA A 143 -16.86 -4.77 -18.14
CA ALA A 143 -15.92 -4.28 -17.14
C ALA A 143 -15.23 -5.44 -16.39
N ASP A 144 -15.98 -6.49 -16.07
CA ASP A 144 -15.47 -7.69 -15.39
C ASP A 144 -14.46 -8.44 -16.27
N MET A 145 -14.77 -8.60 -17.57
CA MET A 145 -13.83 -9.15 -18.56
C MET A 145 -12.55 -8.33 -18.66
N ARG A 146 -12.65 -6.99 -18.66
CA ARG A 146 -11.46 -6.12 -18.66
C ARG A 146 -10.64 -6.30 -17.39
N VAL A 147 -11.26 -6.41 -16.22
CA VAL A 147 -10.56 -6.64 -14.95
C VAL A 147 -9.86 -7.99 -14.95
N HIS A 148 -10.53 -9.05 -15.41
CA HIS A 148 -9.92 -10.38 -15.55
C HIS A 148 -8.70 -10.34 -16.48
N ALA A 149 -8.83 -9.67 -17.62
CA ALA A 149 -7.77 -9.51 -18.62
C ALA A 149 -6.53 -8.74 -18.12
N LYS A 150 -6.66 -7.86 -17.10
CA LYS A 150 -5.51 -7.19 -16.47
C LYS A 150 -4.46 -8.17 -15.94
N ASN A 151 -4.86 -9.41 -15.63
CA ASN A 151 -3.96 -10.41 -15.08
C ASN A 151 -3.08 -11.12 -16.12
N MET A 152 -3.24 -10.87 -17.42
CA MET A 152 -2.46 -11.57 -18.45
C MET A 152 -0.94 -11.44 -18.25
N GLY A 153 -0.46 -10.21 -18.03
CA GLY A 153 0.96 -9.97 -17.73
C GLY A 153 1.38 -10.61 -16.40
N LEU A 154 0.60 -10.40 -15.34
CA LEU A 154 0.87 -10.99 -14.03
C LEU A 154 0.94 -12.52 -14.07
N ALA A 155 0.05 -13.17 -14.82
CA ALA A 155 0.02 -14.62 -14.97
C ALA A 155 1.32 -15.15 -15.59
N LEU A 156 1.80 -14.50 -16.66
CA LEU A 156 3.08 -14.85 -17.28
C LEU A 156 4.26 -14.60 -16.31
N ALA A 157 4.30 -13.44 -15.65
CA ALA A 157 5.38 -13.13 -14.71
C ALA A 157 5.46 -14.15 -13.55
N TYR A 158 4.33 -14.47 -12.93
CA TYR A 158 4.31 -15.44 -11.84
C TYR A 158 4.54 -16.88 -12.31
N ALA A 159 4.11 -17.23 -13.53
CA ALA A 159 4.42 -18.54 -14.10
C ALA A 159 5.92 -18.74 -14.32
N SER A 160 6.63 -17.68 -14.72
CA SER A 160 8.08 -17.68 -14.94
C SER A 160 8.92 -17.50 -13.67
N ALA A 161 8.32 -17.11 -12.54
CA ALA A 161 9.05 -16.90 -11.29
C ALA A 161 9.32 -18.21 -10.54
N ASP A 162 10.51 -18.33 -9.98
CA ASP A 162 10.89 -19.46 -9.10
C ASP A 162 10.21 -19.32 -7.74
N VAL A 163 10.16 -18.10 -7.20
CA VAL A 163 9.48 -17.75 -5.95
C VAL A 163 8.59 -16.53 -6.16
N VAL A 164 7.39 -16.56 -5.56
CA VAL A 164 6.51 -15.41 -5.47
C VAL A 164 6.40 -14.97 -4.02
N VAL A 165 6.74 -13.72 -3.70
CA VAL A 165 6.64 -13.19 -2.34
C VAL A 165 5.39 -12.33 -2.21
N CYS A 166 4.46 -12.74 -1.36
CA CYS A 166 3.25 -11.98 -1.05
C CYS A 166 3.39 -11.35 0.35
N PRO A 167 3.06 -10.06 0.54
CA PRO A 167 3.21 -9.42 1.86
C PRO A 167 2.32 -9.98 2.95
N THR A 168 1.14 -10.51 2.59
CA THR A 168 0.12 -10.97 3.55
C THR A 168 -0.59 -12.26 3.07
N PRO A 169 -1.18 -13.04 4.00
CA PRO A 169 -2.01 -14.21 3.64
C PRO A 169 -3.16 -13.89 2.68
N PHE A 170 -3.86 -12.78 2.86
CA PHE A 170 -4.91 -12.32 1.95
C PHE A 170 -4.35 -12.10 0.54
N GLN A 171 -3.23 -11.37 0.40
CA GLN A 171 -2.62 -11.13 -0.91
C GLN A 171 -2.22 -12.46 -1.58
N ALA A 172 -1.64 -13.40 -0.81
CA ALA A 172 -1.34 -14.74 -1.29
C ALA A 172 -2.59 -15.50 -1.77
N SER A 173 -3.71 -15.38 -1.05
CA SER A 173 -5.00 -16.00 -1.41
C SER A 173 -5.63 -15.43 -2.69
N THR A 174 -5.16 -14.27 -3.15
CA THR A 174 -5.64 -13.72 -4.43
C THR A 174 -5.05 -14.44 -5.63
N LEU A 175 -3.84 -15.01 -5.51
CA LEU A 175 -3.13 -15.68 -6.60
C LEU A 175 -3.74 -17.06 -6.93
N PRO A 176 -3.69 -17.49 -8.22
CA PRO A 176 -4.16 -18.79 -8.66
C PRO A 176 -3.64 -19.98 -7.82
N GLN A 177 -4.50 -20.99 -7.62
CA GLN A 177 -4.20 -22.17 -6.80
C GLN A 177 -2.91 -22.89 -7.23
N GLY A 178 -2.64 -22.98 -8.54
CA GLY A 178 -1.44 -23.62 -9.09
C GLY A 178 -0.12 -22.90 -8.75
N LEU A 179 -0.17 -21.69 -8.20
CA LEU A 179 1.02 -20.94 -7.78
C LEU A 179 1.32 -21.08 -6.28
N GLN A 180 0.38 -21.57 -5.48
CA GLN A 180 0.45 -21.52 -4.01
C GLN A 180 1.72 -22.18 -3.43
N ALA A 181 2.19 -23.27 -4.03
CA ALA A 181 3.42 -23.96 -3.60
C ALA A 181 4.70 -23.11 -3.77
N ARG A 182 4.68 -22.10 -4.66
CA ARG A 182 5.80 -21.18 -4.90
C ARG A 182 5.69 -19.88 -4.09
N ILE A 183 4.59 -19.69 -3.36
CA ILE A 183 4.37 -18.47 -2.59
C ILE A 183 5.14 -18.54 -1.27
N ARG A 184 5.78 -17.43 -0.91
CA ARG A 184 6.27 -17.14 0.44
C ARG A 184 5.50 -15.94 0.96
N VAL A 185 4.85 -16.08 2.11
CA VAL A 185 4.21 -14.95 2.78
C VAL A 185 5.26 -14.25 3.62
N LEU A 186 5.71 -13.09 3.16
CA LEU A 186 6.77 -12.31 3.78
C LEU A 186 6.58 -10.82 3.47
N HIS A 187 6.27 -10.05 4.52
CA HIS A 187 6.16 -8.60 4.43
C HIS A 187 7.57 -7.97 4.38
N GLU A 188 7.79 -6.97 3.54
CA GLU A 188 9.08 -6.24 3.42
C GLU A 188 9.43 -5.42 4.67
N GLY A 189 8.40 -5.03 5.42
CA GLY A 189 8.49 -4.50 6.77
C GLY A 189 8.41 -2.97 6.84
N VAL A 190 8.08 -2.48 8.02
CA VAL A 190 7.90 -1.08 8.37
C VAL A 190 8.90 -0.72 9.47
N ASP A 191 9.44 0.50 9.43
CA ASP A 191 10.34 1.01 10.46
C ASP A 191 9.57 1.33 11.74
N VAL A 192 9.25 0.30 12.54
CA VAL A 192 8.49 0.44 13.80
C VAL A 192 9.30 1.13 14.91
N GLY A 193 10.63 1.19 14.74
CA GLY A 193 11.51 2.00 15.57
C GLY A 193 11.24 3.49 15.35
N ARG A 194 11.10 3.93 14.09
CA ARG A 194 10.72 5.30 13.72
C ARG A 194 9.23 5.58 13.92
N ALA A 195 8.36 4.63 13.57
CA ALA A 195 6.91 4.70 13.77
C ALA A 195 6.55 4.28 15.20
N ARG A 196 6.97 5.09 16.16
CA ARG A 196 6.68 4.90 17.58
C ARG A 196 5.98 6.12 18.15
N ARG A 197 5.15 5.91 19.16
CA ARG A 197 4.50 6.99 19.89
C ARG A 197 5.55 7.94 20.48
N LYS A 198 5.39 9.24 20.22
CA LYS A 198 6.27 10.29 20.75
C LYS A 198 5.59 11.01 21.92
N PRO A 199 6.12 10.92 23.15
CA PRO A 199 5.63 11.70 24.28
C PRO A 199 5.74 13.20 23.98
N GLY A 200 4.68 13.96 24.27
CA GLY A 200 4.65 15.41 24.05
C GLY A 200 4.62 15.84 22.58
N ALA A 201 4.28 14.93 21.65
CA ALA A 201 4.07 15.27 20.24
C ALA A 201 3.04 16.40 20.10
N ARG A 202 3.26 17.24 19.09
CA ARG A 202 2.36 18.33 18.72
C ARG A 202 2.23 18.38 17.22
N LEU A 203 1.03 18.66 16.73
CA LEU A 203 0.76 18.90 15.33
C LEU A 203 0.24 20.32 15.16
N LYS A 204 0.96 21.14 14.38
CA LYS A 204 0.51 22.49 14.03
C LYS A 204 -0.38 22.42 12.81
N ILE A 205 -1.66 22.76 12.95
CA ILE A 205 -2.55 22.92 11.80
C ILE A 205 -2.24 24.25 11.12
N LYS A 206 -2.13 24.23 9.78
CA LYS A 206 -1.95 25.45 8.99
C LYS A 206 -3.16 26.35 9.20
N ASP A 207 -2.91 27.61 9.58
CA ASP A 207 -3.94 28.61 9.87
C ASP A 207 -4.96 28.17 10.94
N GLY A 208 -4.58 27.23 11.82
CA GLY A 208 -5.45 26.62 12.81
C GLY A 208 -4.75 26.37 14.16
N PRO A 209 -5.34 25.53 15.03
CA PRO A 209 -4.80 25.27 16.36
C PRO A 209 -3.52 24.41 16.32
N VAL A 210 -2.80 24.42 17.43
CA VAL A 210 -1.81 23.36 17.73
C VAL A 210 -2.51 22.28 18.51
N LEU A 211 -2.47 21.05 17.99
CA LEU A 211 -3.05 19.87 18.62
C LEU A 211 -1.96 19.10 19.35
N ASP A 212 -2.21 18.70 20.59
CA ASP A 212 -1.25 17.96 21.44
C ASP A 212 -1.85 16.69 22.07
N GLY A 213 -3.09 16.35 21.69
CA GLY A 213 -3.81 15.19 22.20
C GLY A 213 -4.42 15.38 23.59
N SER A 214 -4.41 16.60 24.15
CA SER A 214 -5.10 16.91 25.41
C SER A 214 -6.64 16.85 25.28
N ALA A 215 -7.15 17.12 24.09
CA ALA A 215 -8.53 16.88 23.67
C ALA A 215 -8.59 15.70 22.68
N PRO A 216 -9.78 15.10 22.44
CA PRO A 216 -9.90 13.99 21.52
C PRO A 216 -9.48 14.37 20.09
N VAL A 217 -8.53 13.60 19.53
CA VAL A 217 -8.09 13.73 18.13
C VAL A 217 -8.38 12.43 17.39
N ILE A 218 -9.18 12.52 16.33
CA ILE A 218 -9.44 11.41 15.40
C ILE A 218 -8.64 11.65 14.13
N THR A 219 -7.82 10.67 13.74
CA THR A 219 -7.02 10.77 12.51
C THR A 219 -7.53 9.84 11.42
N PHE A 220 -7.40 10.30 10.18
CA PHE A 220 -7.61 9.50 8.98
C PHE A 220 -6.51 9.84 7.98
N ILE A 221 -5.78 8.82 7.51
CA ILE A 221 -4.56 9.01 6.71
C ILE A 221 -4.64 8.15 5.46
N ASN A 222 -4.61 8.80 4.30
CA ASN A 222 -4.54 8.15 3.01
C ASN A 222 -3.66 8.96 2.05
N ARG A 223 -3.08 8.29 1.05
CA ARG A 223 -2.33 9.01 -0.01
C ARG A 223 -3.24 9.96 -0.79
N ASN A 224 -4.39 9.45 -1.22
CA ASN A 224 -5.45 10.18 -1.91
C ASN A 224 -6.78 9.90 -1.23
N PHE A 225 -7.68 10.87 -1.20
CA PHE A 225 -9.04 10.65 -0.73
C PHE A 225 -9.84 9.89 -1.79
N GLU A 226 -10.29 8.68 -1.46
CA GLU A 226 -10.98 7.79 -2.39
C GLU A 226 -11.93 6.82 -1.68
N ARG A 227 -12.90 6.28 -2.43
CA ARG A 227 -13.84 5.30 -1.90
C ARG A 227 -13.19 3.98 -1.47
N LEU A 228 -12.19 3.54 -2.23
CA LEU A 228 -11.45 2.30 -1.93
C LEU A 228 -10.83 2.33 -0.54
N ARG A 229 -10.46 3.52 -0.04
CA ARG A 229 -9.92 3.72 1.30
C ARG A 229 -10.94 4.29 2.29
N GLY A 230 -12.23 4.09 2.02
CA GLY A 230 -13.34 4.42 2.93
C GLY A 230 -13.51 5.89 3.27
N PHE A 231 -12.98 6.81 2.46
CA PHE A 231 -13.07 8.24 2.77
C PHE A 231 -14.52 8.73 2.91
N HIS A 232 -15.42 8.24 2.06
CA HIS A 232 -16.83 8.60 2.10
C HIS A 232 -17.54 8.07 3.36
N VAL A 233 -17.27 6.83 3.77
CA VAL A 233 -17.79 6.24 5.02
C VAL A 233 -17.31 7.05 6.22
N PHE A 234 -16.01 7.35 6.27
CA PHE A 234 -15.42 8.16 7.35
C PHE A 234 -16.07 9.54 7.43
N MET A 235 -16.18 10.27 6.31
CA MET A 235 -16.82 11.58 6.27
C MET A 235 -18.27 11.52 6.75
N ARG A 236 -19.04 10.49 6.37
CA ARG A 236 -20.43 10.29 6.80
C ARG A 236 -20.58 9.98 8.29
N ALA A 237 -19.55 9.45 8.92
CA ALA A 237 -19.54 9.19 10.36
C ALA A 237 -19.24 10.43 11.21
N LEU A 238 -18.66 11.49 10.62
CA LEU A 238 -18.26 12.70 11.35
C LEU A 238 -19.43 13.48 11.98
N PRO A 239 -20.60 13.68 11.34
CA PRO A 239 -21.70 14.44 11.94
C PRO A 239 -22.12 13.94 13.33
N ALA A 240 -22.21 12.62 13.51
CA ALA A 240 -22.57 12.01 14.79
C ALA A 240 -21.48 12.24 15.85
N LEU A 241 -20.21 12.04 15.49
CA LEU A 241 -19.06 12.34 16.36
C LEU A 241 -19.05 13.81 16.79
N LEU A 242 -19.15 14.74 15.83
CA LEU A 242 -19.05 16.18 16.07
C LEU A 242 -20.19 16.72 16.93
N LYS A 243 -21.37 16.09 16.87
CA LYS A 243 -22.52 16.39 17.72
C LYS A 243 -22.34 15.85 19.15
N ALA A 244 -21.87 14.61 19.28
CA ALA A 244 -21.69 13.97 20.58
C ALA A 244 -20.49 14.52 21.35
N ARG A 245 -19.42 14.92 20.65
CA ARG A 245 -18.16 15.43 21.21
C ARG A 245 -17.78 16.78 20.61
N PRO A 246 -18.25 17.89 21.21
CA PRO A 246 -17.93 19.24 20.75
C PRO A 246 -16.45 19.60 20.81
N ASP A 247 -15.68 18.93 21.67
CA ASP A 247 -14.24 19.10 21.88
C ASP A 247 -13.38 18.31 20.88
N ALA A 248 -13.96 17.33 20.17
CA ALA A 248 -13.22 16.46 19.26
C ALA A 248 -12.68 17.23 18.04
N GLN A 249 -11.43 16.96 17.68
CA GLN A 249 -10.73 17.46 16.51
C GLN A 249 -10.51 16.32 15.51
N VAL A 250 -10.71 16.58 14.23
CA VAL A 250 -10.55 15.58 13.16
C VAL A 250 -9.40 16.02 12.27
N VAL A 251 -8.39 15.17 12.10
CA VAL A 251 -7.22 15.43 11.25
C VAL A 251 -7.22 14.47 10.08
N ILE A 252 -7.32 15.01 8.87
CA ILE A 252 -7.43 14.25 7.62
C ILE A 252 -6.19 14.54 6.76
N ILE A 253 -5.30 13.54 6.68
CA ILE A 253 -4.02 13.65 5.98
C ILE A 253 -4.13 12.93 4.64
N GLY A 254 -3.77 13.63 3.57
CA GLY A 254 -3.84 13.09 2.22
C GLY A 254 -4.07 14.14 1.15
N THR A 255 -4.02 13.70 -0.10
CA THR A 255 -4.20 14.58 -1.26
C THR A 255 -5.65 14.54 -1.74
N ASP A 256 -6.20 15.71 -2.04
CA ASP A 256 -7.48 15.84 -2.73
C ASP A 256 -7.31 15.80 -4.25
N ALA A 257 -6.78 14.69 -4.76
CA ALA A 257 -6.57 14.47 -6.18
C ALA A 257 -7.72 13.65 -6.76
N ALA A 258 -8.17 14.01 -7.97
CA ALA A 258 -9.19 13.24 -8.70
C ALA A 258 -8.72 11.83 -9.11
N LYS A 259 -7.42 11.54 -9.06
CA LYS A 259 -6.83 10.25 -9.46
C LYS A 259 -6.29 9.50 -8.24
N GLY A 260 -6.82 8.30 -7.99
CA GLY A 260 -6.39 7.36 -6.95
C GLY A 260 -6.27 5.94 -7.49
N TYR A 261 -6.31 4.94 -6.61
CA TYR A 261 -6.45 3.53 -6.98
C TYR A 261 -7.88 3.20 -7.41
N GLY A 262 -8.88 3.87 -6.82
CA GLY A 262 -10.29 3.72 -7.14
C GLY A 262 -10.76 4.50 -8.37
N GLY A 263 -12.03 4.30 -8.72
CA GLY A 263 -12.69 5.01 -9.82
C GLY A 263 -12.74 6.53 -9.62
N VAL A 264 -12.64 7.26 -10.73
CA VAL A 264 -12.78 8.72 -10.77
C VAL A 264 -14.26 9.10 -10.78
N LEU A 265 -14.65 10.12 -10.02
CA LEU A 265 -16.02 10.63 -10.04
C LEU A 265 -16.34 11.35 -11.37
N PRO A 266 -17.61 11.34 -11.83
CA PRO A 266 -18.03 12.08 -13.01
C PRO A 266 -17.61 13.56 -12.97
N GLY A 267 -17.25 14.11 -14.13
CA GLY A 267 -16.86 15.52 -14.24
C GLY A 267 -15.52 15.88 -13.57
N GLY A 268 -14.75 14.89 -13.09
CA GLY A 268 -13.46 15.14 -12.43
C GLY A 268 -13.58 15.69 -11.00
N GLN A 269 -14.77 15.60 -10.40
CA GLN A 269 -15.01 16.00 -9.02
C GLN A 269 -14.11 15.20 -8.06
N THR A 270 -13.61 15.84 -7.01
CA THR A 270 -12.85 15.13 -5.97
C THR A 270 -13.77 14.52 -4.92
N TRP A 271 -13.29 13.49 -4.22
CA TRP A 271 -14.06 12.88 -3.13
C TRP A 271 -14.32 13.85 -1.98
N LYS A 272 -13.37 14.74 -1.66
CA LYS A 272 -13.59 15.82 -0.68
C LYS A 272 -14.73 16.73 -1.11
N GLN A 273 -14.72 17.21 -2.35
CA GLN A 273 -15.79 18.07 -2.87
C GLN A 273 -17.15 17.40 -2.80
N LYS A 274 -17.24 16.12 -3.21
CA LYS A 274 -18.48 15.34 -3.13
C LYS A 274 -19.00 15.23 -1.70
N MET A 275 -18.14 14.86 -0.75
CA MET A 275 -18.55 14.66 0.64
C MET A 275 -18.90 15.97 1.36
N LEU A 276 -18.18 17.06 1.09
CA LEU A 276 -18.53 18.38 1.63
C LEU A 276 -19.89 18.86 1.10
N ALA A 277 -20.17 18.65 -0.18
CA ALA A 277 -21.47 18.99 -0.77
C ALA A 277 -22.62 18.13 -0.22
N GLU A 278 -22.37 16.84 0.00
CA GLU A 278 -23.38 15.90 0.54
C GLU A 278 -23.70 16.18 2.02
N LEU A 279 -22.69 16.53 2.82
CA LEU A 279 -22.83 16.65 4.27
C LEU A 279 -23.20 18.07 4.72
N GLY A 280 -22.77 19.09 3.98
CA GLY A 280 -23.19 20.47 4.18
C GLY A 280 -22.93 21.00 5.59
N ASP A 281 -23.95 21.64 6.16
CA ASP A 281 -23.95 22.26 7.48
C ASP A 281 -23.87 21.27 8.66
N ARG A 282 -24.00 19.98 8.39
CA ARG A 282 -23.80 18.92 9.40
C ARG A 282 -22.33 18.76 9.80
N LEU A 283 -21.41 19.37 9.06
CA LEU A 283 -19.98 19.39 9.37
C LEU A 283 -19.57 20.74 9.94
N ASP A 284 -19.04 20.73 11.15
CA ASP A 284 -18.33 21.87 11.70
C ASP A 284 -16.88 21.89 11.17
N LEU A 285 -16.67 22.63 10.08
CA LEU A 285 -15.38 22.71 9.40
C LEU A 285 -14.28 23.38 10.23
N SER A 286 -14.61 24.08 11.33
CA SER A 286 -13.60 24.63 12.24
C SER A 286 -12.85 23.54 13.02
N ARG A 287 -13.41 22.32 13.07
CA ARG A 287 -12.85 21.15 13.78
C ARG A 287 -12.37 20.05 12.85
N ILE A 288 -12.45 20.23 11.53
CA ILE A 288 -12.01 19.25 10.53
C ILE A 288 -10.84 19.83 9.73
N HIS A 289 -9.67 19.23 9.93
CA HIS A 289 -8.40 19.73 9.43
C HIS A 289 -7.91 18.89 8.27
N PHE A 290 -8.15 19.35 7.04
CA PHE A 290 -7.55 18.76 5.84
C PHE A 290 -6.14 19.30 5.65
N THR A 291 -5.12 18.50 5.99
CA THR A 291 -3.73 18.99 6.05
C THR A 291 -3.02 19.01 4.69
N GLY A 292 -3.53 18.27 3.71
CA GLY A 292 -2.71 17.84 2.57
C GLY A 292 -1.75 16.73 2.98
N PRO A 293 -0.81 16.32 2.09
CA PRO A 293 0.26 15.40 2.47
C PRO A 293 1.19 16.06 3.50
N LEU A 294 1.63 15.28 4.49
CA LEU A 294 2.58 15.72 5.51
C LEU A 294 3.93 15.03 5.35
N PRO A 295 5.04 15.66 5.77
CA PRO A 295 6.27 14.96 6.02
C PRO A 295 6.04 13.79 6.99
N HIS A 296 6.70 12.66 6.76
CA HIS A 296 6.51 11.45 7.58
C HIS A 296 6.69 11.71 9.08
N ALA A 297 7.61 12.58 9.49
CA ALA A 297 7.81 12.89 10.91
C ALA A 297 6.56 13.52 11.55
N GLU A 298 5.88 14.43 10.84
CA GLU A 298 4.64 15.09 11.27
C GLU A 298 3.44 14.14 11.22
N MET A 299 3.42 13.21 10.26
CA MET A 299 2.43 12.13 10.24
C MET A 299 2.52 11.26 11.49
N ILE A 300 3.75 10.91 11.95
CA ILE A 300 3.96 10.20 13.22
C ILE A 300 3.55 11.08 14.42
N ASP A 301 3.75 12.40 14.36
CA ASP A 301 3.26 13.31 15.41
C ASP A 301 1.72 13.30 15.47
N ALA A 302 1.04 13.32 14.31
CA ALA A 302 -0.41 13.20 14.21
C ALA A 302 -0.91 11.87 14.82
N MET A 303 -0.28 10.74 14.47
CA MET A 303 -0.59 9.44 15.08
C MET A 303 -0.33 9.42 16.60
N SER A 304 0.75 10.07 17.06
CA SER A 304 1.11 10.07 18.48
C SER A 304 0.12 10.79 19.38
N ILE A 305 -0.55 11.82 18.84
CA ILE A 305 -1.60 12.59 19.53
C ILE A 305 -3.01 12.00 19.34
N SER A 306 -3.17 11.00 18.47
CA SER A 306 -4.46 10.38 18.18
C SER A 306 -5.05 9.64 19.37
N TRP A 307 -6.33 9.89 19.59
CA TRP A 307 -7.17 9.07 20.46
C TRP A 307 -7.67 7.84 19.72
N ALA A 308 -7.98 7.99 18.43
CA ALA A 308 -8.19 6.89 17.51
C ALA A 308 -7.69 7.22 16.10
N HIS A 309 -7.30 6.19 15.37
CA HIS A 309 -6.96 6.23 13.97
C HIS A 309 -7.95 5.37 13.18
N VAL A 310 -8.62 5.99 12.19
CA VAL A 310 -9.56 5.30 11.33
C VAL A 310 -8.84 4.78 10.09
N TYR A 311 -8.83 3.46 9.90
CA TYR A 311 -8.24 2.78 8.75
C TYR A 311 -9.30 1.94 8.01
N TYR A 312 -9.89 2.50 6.96
CA TYR A 312 -10.86 1.78 6.14
C TYR A 312 -10.28 1.44 4.78
N THR A 313 -10.58 0.25 4.30
CA THR A 313 -10.18 -0.19 2.97
C THR A 313 -11.10 -1.27 2.45
N TYR A 314 -11.37 -1.26 1.14
CA TYR A 314 -11.88 -2.43 0.43
C TYR A 314 -10.91 -3.61 0.60
N PRO A 315 -11.31 -4.85 0.23
CA PRO A 315 -10.41 -6.00 0.12
C PRO A 315 -9.33 -5.80 -0.96
N PHE A 316 -8.33 -4.99 -0.62
CA PHE A 316 -7.21 -4.57 -1.44
C PHE A 316 -5.90 -4.60 -0.62
N VAL A 317 -4.78 -4.21 -1.21
CA VAL A 317 -3.46 -4.23 -0.57
C VAL A 317 -3.46 -3.52 0.78
N LEU A 318 -2.92 -4.21 1.79
CA LEU A 318 -2.70 -3.69 3.14
C LEU A 318 -1.70 -2.53 3.10
N SER A 319 -2.02 -1.41 3.75
CA SER A 319 -1.17 -0.21 3.70
C SER A 319 -0.17 -0.21 4.84
N TRP A 320 1.04 0.28 4.58
CA TRP A 320 2.05 0.51 5.62
C TRP A 320 1.57 1.47 6.71
N SER A 321 0.74 2.45 6.38
CA SER A 321 0.18 3.39 7.35
C SER A 321 -0.65 2.72 8.46
N LEU A 322 -1.25 1.56 8.19
CA LEU A 322 -1.90 0.77 9.23
C LEU A 322 -0.88 0.27 10.24
N VAL A 323 0.21 -0.35 9.74
CA VAL A 323 1.28 -0.88 10.59
C VAL A 323 1.97 0.24 11.36
N GLU A 324 2.19 1.41 10.73
CA GLU A 324 2.74 2.59 11.40
C GLU A 324 1.81 3.07 12.53
N ALA A 325 0.49 3.10 12.30
CA ALA A 325 -0.48 3.46 13.33
C ALA A 325 -0.51 2.44 14.49
N MET A 326 -0.45 1.15 14.18
CA MET A 326 -0.32 0.09 15.19
C MET A 326 0.95 0.27 16.02
N ALA A 327 2.09 0.51 15.37
CA ALA A 327 3.37 0.73 16.03
C ALA A 327 3.38 2.04 16.86
N CYS A 328 2.62 3.06 16.46
CA CYS A 328 2.40 4.28 17.24
C CYS A 328 1.43 4.10 18.42
N GLU A 329 0.99 2.87 18.70
CA GLU A 329 -0.01 2.57 19.73
C GLU A 329 -1.29 3.38 19.53
N CYS A 330 -1.72 3.61 18.29
CA CYS A 330 -3.04 4.17 18.03
C CYS A 330 -4.12 3.15 18.42
N LEU A 331 -5.27 3.62 18.91
CA LEU A 331 -6.48 2.78 18.83
C LEU A 331 -6.88 2.72 17.36
N ILE A 332 -6.88 1.53 16.78
CA ILE A 332 -7.27 1.34 15.38
C ILE A 332 -8.77 1.03 15.30
N LEU A 333 -9.50 1.88 14.56
CA LEU A 333 -10.88 1.63 14.16
C LEU A 333 -10.85 1.33 12.66
N ALA A 334 -11.11 0.08 12.27
CA ALA A 334 -10.90 -0.35 10.90
C ALA A 334 -12.10 -1.08 10.29
N SER A 335 -12.13 -1.12 8.96
CA SER A 335 -13.12 -1.90 8.22
C SER A 335 -12.82 -3.39 8.33
N ASP A 336 -13.84 -4.20 8.54
CA ASP A 336 -13.76 -5.65 8.69
C ASP A 336 -13.61 -6.36 7.32
N THR A 337 -12.50 -6.09 6.63
CA THR A 337 -12.18 -6.67 5.33
C THR A 337 -11.00 -7.62 5.44
N ALA A 338 -10.94 -8.60 4.51
CA ALA A 338 -9.92 -9.64 4.49
C ALA A 338 -8.46 -9.16 4.69
N PRO A 339 -7.95 -8.12 3.99
CA PRO A 339 -6.57 -7.63 4.22
C PRO A 339 -6.35 -7.08 5.64
N VAL A 340 -7.38 -6.48 6.25
CA VAL A 340 -7.27 -5.92 7.60
C VAL A 340 -7.18 -7.03 8.64
N ARG A 341 -7.90 -8.13 8.43
CA ARG A 341 -7.91 -9.29 9.33
C ARG A 341 -6.55 -9.99 9.43
N ASP A 342 -5.69 -9.84 8.44
CA ASP A 342 -4.30 -10.34 8.51
C ASP A 342 -3.45 -9.58 9.54
N ALA A 343 -3.79 -8.34 9.83
CA ALA A 343 -3.08 -7.49 10.80
C ALA A 343 -3.84 -7.31 12.12
N ILE A 344 -5.18 -7.35 12.10
CA ILE A 344 -6.02 -7.02 13.26
C ILE A 344 -7.02 -8.15 13.53
N THR A 345 -6.98 -8.67 14.75
CA THR A 345 -8.08 -9.43 15.33
C THR A 345 -8.95 -8.47 16.13
N SER A 346 -10.24 -8.39 15.78
CA SER A 346 -11.19 -7.48 16.45
C SER A 346 -11.24 -7.76 17.96
N GLY A 347 -11.18 -6.71 18.77
CA GLY A 347 -11.13 -6.81 20.23
C GLY A 347 -9.74 -7.04 20.81
N VAL A 348 -8.73 -7.35 19.99
CA VAL A 348 -7.34 -7.60 20.43
C VAL A 348 -6.42 -6.45 20.04
N GLU A 349 -6.23 -6.15 18.75
CA GLU A 349 -5.37 -5.04 18.29
C GLU A 349 -6.16 -3.82 17.80
N GLY A 350 -7.46 -3.97 17.59
CA GLY A 350 -8.31 -2.90 17.07
C GLY A 350 -9.79 -3.27 17.15
N VAL A 351 -10.64 -2.35 16.72
CA VAL A 351 -12.08 -2.57 16.54
C VAL A 351 -12.35 -2.68 15.04
N LEU A 352 -12.87 -3.82 14.62
CA LEU A 352 -13.33 -4.03 13.25
C LEU A 352 -14.83 -3.78 13.17
N ASN A 353 -15.23 -2.91 12.25
CA ASN A 353 -16.62 -2.62 11.93
C ASN A 353 -16.91 -3.02 10.49
N ASP A 354 -18.16 -3.38 10.18
CA ASP A 354 -18.56 -3.56 8.79
C ASP A 354 -18.22 -2.29 7.97
N PHE A 355 -17.75 -2.48 6.74
CA PHE A 355 -17.27 -1.37 5.90
C PHE A 355 -18.38 -0.34 5.65
N PHE A 356 -19.62 -0.78 5.47
CA PHE A 356 -20.76 0.08 5.13
C PHE A 356 -21.51 0.60 6.35
N ASP A 357 -21.25 0.07 7.55
CA ASP A 357 -21.89 0.51 8.79
C ASP A 357 -21.27 1.81 9.33
N VAL A 358 -21.72 2.93 8.76
CA VAL A 358 -21.38 4.30 9.18
C VAL A 358 -21.73 4.55 10.65
N GLU A 359 -22.80 3.95 11.15
CA GLU A 359 -23.23 4.14 12.53
C GLU A 359 -22.30 3.43 13.51
N ALA A 360 -21.84 2.22 13.19
CA ALA A 360 -20.84 1.51 13.98
C ALA A 360 -19.53 2.29 14.06
N LEU A 361 -19.06 2.84 12.93
CA LEU A 361 -17.88 3.71 12.93
C LEU A 361 -18.08 4.94 13.81
N SER A 362 -19.25 5.58 13.71
CA SER A 362 -19.60 6.75 14.53
C SER A 362 -19.57 6.41 16.02
N ARG A 363 -20.22 5.30 16.42
CA ARG A 363 -20.24 4.82 17.81
C ARG A 363 -18.85 4.51 18.32
N ALA A 364 -18.01 3.85 17.52
CA ALA A 364 -16.64 3.51 17.90
C ALA A 364 -15.76 4.76 18.09
N MET A 365 -15.90 5.78 17.24
CA MET A 365 -15.20 7.05 17.43
C MET A 365 -15.66 7.80 18.68
N ILE A 366 -16.97 7.80 18.97
CA ILE A 366 -17.51 8.42 20.19
C ILE A 366 -17.01 7.68 21.43
N GLU A 367 -17.03 6.35 21.43
CA GLU A 367 -16.53 5.54 22.54
C GLU A 367 -15.03 5.75 22.77
N ALA A 368 -14.23 5.89 21.71
CA ALA A 368 -12.82 6.23 21.81
C ALA A 368 -12.59 7.57 22.53
N CYS A 369 -13.47 8.55 22.31
CA CYS A 369 -13.46 9.84 22.99
C CYS A 369 -13.96 9.74 24.44
N ASP A 370 -14.98 8.93 24.72
CA ASP A 370 -15.61 8.85 26.05
C ASP A 370 -14.82 7.97 27.02
N GLN A 371 -14.23 6.89 26.52
CA GLN A 371 -13.62 5.83 27.33
C GLN A 371 -12.23 5.42 26.81
N PRO A 372 -11.28 6.36 26.63
CA PRO A 372 -9.99 6.07 26.02
C PRO A 372 -9.19 4.98 26.78
N GLN A 373 -9.37 4.89 28.10
CA GLN A 373 -8.70 3.89 28.94
C GLN A 373 -9.14 2.45 28.68
N LYS A 374 -10.38 2.25 28.19
CA LYS A 374 -10.90 0.92 27.82
C LYS A 374 -10.02 0.24 26.77
N PHE A 375 -9.40 1.03 25.90
CA PHE A 375 -8.61 0.57 24.77
C PHE A 375 -7.10 0.49 25.05
N ALA A 376 -6.65 0.80 26.26
CA ALA A 376 -5.22 0.87 26.56
C ALA A 376 -4.48 -0.45 26.31
N ALA A 377 -5.09 -1.60 26.66
CA ALA A 377 -4.52 -2.91 26.38
C ALA A 377 -4.46 -3.20 24.87
N MET A 378 -5.54 -2.89 24.15
CA MET A 378 -5.64 -3.09 22.71
C MET A 378 -4.57 -2.33 21.93
N ARG A 379 -4.29 -1.08 22.32
CA ARG A 379 -3.24 -0.24 21.73
C ARG A 379 -1.84 -0.84 21.90
N ARG A 380 -1.55 -1.43 23.07
CA ARG A 380 -0.28 -2.12 23.31
C ARG A 380 -0.16 -3.40 22.48
N GLN A 381 -1.24 -4.18 22.40
CA GLN A 381 -1.30 -5.39 21.59
C GLN A 381 -1.09 -5.08 20.09
N ALA A 382 -1.65 -3.98 19.59
CA ALA A 382 -1.39 -3.50 18.23
C ALA A 382 0.11 -3.27 17.97
N ARG A 383 0.79 -2.59 18.90
CA ARG A 383 2.25 -2.37 18.80
C ARG A 383 3.04 -3.67 18.88
N GLU A 384 2.69 -4.56 19.81
CA GLU A 384 3.34 -5.86 19.94
C GLU A 384 3.24 -6.65 18.63
N LYS A 385 2.04 -6.77 18.05
CA LYS A 385 1.84 -7.45 16.76
C LYS A 385 2.60 -6.76 15.62
N ALA A 386 2.61 -5.43 15.59
CA ALA A 386 3.38 -4.67 14.60
C ALA A 386 4.88 -5.02 14.65
N MET A 387 5.45 -5.12 15.84
CA MET A 387 6.84 -5.49 16.04
C MET A 387 7.13 -6.95 15.66
N THR A 388 6.23 -7.88 15.97
CA THR A 388 6.49 -9.31 15.74
C THR A 388 6.24 -9.78 14.32
N LEU A 389 5.40 -9.07 13.54
CA LEU A 389 5.02 -9.48 12.18
C LEU A 389 5.53 -8.54 11.10
N PHE A 390 5.69 -7.26 11.39
CA PHE A 390 5.92 -6.24 10.37
C PHE A 390 7.16 -5.38 10.61
N ASP A 391 7.95 -5.63 11.66
CA ASP A 391 9.18 -4.87 11.85
C ASP A 391 10.16 -5.12 10.71
N ARG A 392 10.57 -4.04 10.06
CA ARG A 392 11.62 -4.06 9.04
C ARG A 392 12.90 -4.70 9.55
N GLU A 393 13.37 -4.33 10.74
CA GLU A 393 14.74 -4.64 11.17
C GLU A 393 14.88 -6.08 11.64
N THR A 394 13.87 -6.60 12.35
CA THR A 394 13.91 -7.95 12.93
C THR A 394 13.17 -9.01 12.11
N ILE A 395 12.22 -8.63 11.26
CA ILE A 395 11.38 -9.56 10.49
C ILE A 395 11.60 -9.39 8.98
N GLY A 396 11.24 -8.24 8.43
CA GLY A 396 11.14 -8.03 6.99
C GLY A 396 12.48 -8.17 6.26
N VAL A 397 13.46 -7.33 6.62
CA VAL A 397 14.79 -7.37 5.98
C VAL A 397 15.50 -8.70 6.22
N PRO A 398 15.57 -9.25 7.45
CA PRO A 398 16.18 -10.56 7.66
C PRO A 398 15.52 -11.68 6.85
N GLY A 399 14.19 -11.73 6.80
CA GLY A 399 13.47 -12.73 6.02
C GLY A 399 13.73 -12.61 4.51
N TRP A 400 13.77 -11.38 3.99
CA TRP A 400 14.06 -11.16 2.57
C TRP A 400 15.51 -11.51 2.23
N MET A 401 16.47 -11.17 3.08
CA MET A 401 17.87 -11.52 2.88
C MET A 401 18.09 -13.03 2.97
N ALA A 402 17.43 -13.72 3.90
CA ALA A 402 17.48 -15.18 3.99
C ALA A 402 16.92 -15.85 2.73
N LEU A 403 15.79 -15.35 2.20
CA LEU A 403 15.24 -15.84 0.94
C LEU A 403 16.16 -15.57 -0.26
N ILE A 404 16.77 -14.39 -0.31
CA ILE A 404 17.76 -14.05 -1.36
C ILE A 404 18.95 -15.02 -1.30
N GLU A 405 19.47 -15.31 -0.12
CA GLU A 405 20.56 -16.26 0.08
C GLU A 405 20.15 -17.70 -0.30
N GLU A 406 18.94 -18.14 0.09
CA GLU A 406 18.35 -19.44 -0.30
C GLU A 406 18.32 -19.60 -1.84
N VAL A 407 17.85 -18.58 -2.55
CA VAL A 407 17.64 -18.66 -4.01
C VAL A 407 18.94 -18.48 -4.80
N ILE A 408 19.89 -17.68 -4.31
CA ILE A 408 21.17 -17.43 -5.01
C ILE A 408 22.16 -18.60 -4.89
N GLY A 409 22.07 -19.39 -3.82
CA GLY A 409 23.05 -20.44 -3.49
C GLY A 409 24.37 -19.87 -3.00
#